data_AF-A0A1B6ERY3-F1
#
_entry.id   AF-A0A1B6ERY3-F1
#
_cell.length_a   1.000
_cell.length_b   1.000
_cell.length_c   1.000
_cell.angle_alpha   90.00
_cell.angle_beta   90.00
_cell.angle_gamma   90.00
#
_symmetry.space_group_name_H-M   'P 1'
#
loop_
_entity.id
_entity.type
_entity.pdbx_description
1 polymer ?
#
loop_
_entity_poly.entity_id
_entity_poly.type
_entity_poly.pdbx_seq_one_letter_code
_entity_poly.pdbx_strand_id
1 'polypeptide(L)'
;DAVKLQDKWSHLNSISQPLPTVHSKPSILIGQDNVSLILTRKVIEGPVNAPVLSWSYLGWAMHGKCAKLNDRIDDDFTLTTFEYDKLHNLVKESFQTDKYGDTPLSETDVRSTDEKRAIDILEQTTMKVGDHYETGLLWKTDDFKFPPSFNNALKRLKTIEKKMEKDKTLQQRYSEKIKDYIEKGYVQKLTNEEASVVTDRTFYLPHFGVVNPNKPEKLRLVFDAAAKSNGISFNDALLSGPDYLNSLPSVLLKFRLGKYAIVGDI
;
A
#
# COMPACT_ATOMS: atom_id res chain seq x y z
N ASP A 1 41.90 -28.29 9.08
CA ASP A 1 42.48 -29.13 10.15
C ASP A 1 43.42 -28.29 11.01
N ALA A 2 43.16 -28.24 12.32
CA ALA A 2 43.81 -27.30 13.25
C ALA A 2 45.28 -27.64 13.52
N VAL A 3 45.63 -28.93 13.49
CA VAL A 3 47.02 -29.41 13.69
C VAL A 3 47.91 -28.91 12.56
N LYS A 4 47.43 -28.99 11.30
CA LYS A 4 48.15 -28.47 10.12
C LYS A 4 48.39 -26.96 10.15
N LEU A 5 47.53 -26.20 10.85
CA LEU A 5 47.70 -24.77 11.04
C LEU A 5 48.73 -24.44 12.12
N GLN A 6 48.77 -25.24 13.20
CA GLN A 6 49.77 -25.13 14.28
C GLN A 6 51.20 -25.42 13.78
N ASP A 7 51.35 -26.34 12.83
CA ASP A 7 52.63 -26.60 12.16
C ASP A 7 53.11 -25.41 11.31
N LYS A 8 52.17 -24.68 10.70
CA LYS A 8 52.46 -23.55 9.81
C LYS A 8 52.68 -22.23 10.56
N TRP A 9 52.01 -22.06 11.69
CA TRP A 9 51.98 -20.81 12.44
C TRP A 9 52.33 -21.05 13.91
N SER A 10 53.57 -20.75 14.28
CA SER A 10 54.12 -21.05 15.60
C SER A 10 53.38 -20.37 16.75
N HIS A 11 52.77 -19.20 16.52
CA HIS A 11 51.98 -18.49 17.53
C HIS A 11 50.66 -19.20 17.88
N LEU A 12 50.22 -20.19 17.10
CA LEU A 12 49.05 -21.02 17.44
C LEU A 12 49.38 -22.11 18.47
N ASN A 13 50.66 -22.37 18.73
CA ASN A 13 51.12 -23.31 19.76
C ASN A 13 51.15 -22.70 21.16
N SER A 14 50.87 -21.41 21.29
CA SER A 14 50.86 -20.72 22.60
C SER A 14 49.65 -21.06 23.47
N ILE A 15 48.71 -21.85 22.95
CA ILE A 15 47.54 -22.32 23.69
C ILE A 15 47.65 -23.83 23.94
N SER A 16 47.40 -24.26 25.17
CA SER A 16 47.38 -25.67 25.56
C SER A 16 46.05 -26.37 25.27
N GLN A 17 45.04 -25.61 24.84
CA GLN A 17 43.71 -26.12 24.54
C GLN A 17 43.61 -26.49 23.05
N PRO A 18 42.88 -27.56 22.70
CA PRO A 18 42.64 -27.91 21.31
C PRO A 18 41.89 -26.78 20.62
N LEU A 19 42.41 -26.35 19.47
CA LEU A 19 41.71 -25.43 18.59
C LEU A 19 40.39 -26.07 18.11
N PRO A 20 39.32 -25.28 17.90
CA PRO A 20 38.03 -25.79 17.46
C PRO A 20 38.19 -26.65 16.20
N THR A 21 37.65 -27.86 16.25
CA THR A 21 37.71 -28.81 15.15
C THR A 21 36.71 -28.46 14.04
N VAL A 22 37.11 -28.84 12.83
CA VAL A 22 36.43 -28.71 11.52
C VAL A 22 35.01 -29.33 11.52
N HIS A 23 34.69 -30.23 12.45
CA HIS A 23 33.43 -31.00 12.47
C HIS A 23 32.52 -30.75 13.68
N SER A 24 32.44 -29.51 14.15
CA SER A 24 31.54 -29.20 15.28
C SER A 24 30.09 -29.00 14.81
N LYS A 25 29.16 -29.77 15.40
CA LYS A 25 27.72 -29.54 15.21
C LYS A 25 27.26 -28.45 16.19
N PRO A 26 26.62 -27.37 15.73
CA PRO A 26 26.07 -26.36 16.64
C PRO A 26 25.03 -26.99 17.57
N SER A 27 25.22 -26.83 18.89
CA SER A 27 24.34 -27.42 19.92
C SER A 27 23.47 -26.39 20.63
N ILE A 28 23.85 -25.11 20.61
CA ILE A 28 23.18 -24.04 21.36
C ILE A 28 23.24 -22.73 20.57
N LEU A 29 22.12 -22.01 20.55
CA LEU A 29 22.03 -20.64 20.03
C LEU A 29 22.10 -19.67 21.21
N ILE A 30 23.00 -18.69 21.13
CA ILE A 30 23.19 -17.67 22.16
C ILE A 30 22.66 -16.34 21.61
N GLY A 31 21.70 -15.73 22.31
CA GLY A 31 21.10 -14.45 21.93
C GLY A 31 22.06 -13.26 22.10
N GLN A 32 21.78 -12.16 21.40
CA GLN A 32 22.62 -10.94 21.46
C GLN A 32 22.55 -10.20 22.81
N ASP A 33 21.53 -10.48 23.61
CA ASP A 33 21.43 -10.07 25.02
C ASP A 33 22.58 -10.60 25.89
N ASN A 34 23.28 -11.65 25.43
CA ASN A 34 24.43 -12.27 26.09
C ASN A 34 25.79 -11.83 25.51
N VAL A 35 25.88 -10.61 24.96
CA VAL A 35 27.10 -10.07 24.32
C VAL A 35 28.36 -10.18 25.19
N SER A 36 28.20 -10.11 26.52
CA SER A 36 29.30 -10.24 27.49
C SER A 36 30.07 -11.57 27.39
N LEU A 37 29.44 -12.64 26.86
CA LEU A 37 30.06 -13.94 26.65
C LEU A 37 30.98 -13.98 25.42
N ILE A 38 30.67 -13.19 24.38
CA ILE A 38 31.41 -13.16 23.11
C ILE A 38 32.46 -12.04 23.04
N LEU A 39 32.44 -11.09 23.98
CA LEU A 39 33.44 -10.02 24.04
C LEU A 39 34.86 -10.61 24.15
N THR A 40 35.74 -10.12 23.27
CA THR A 40 37.14 -10.51 23.25
C THR A 40 37.87 -9.94 24.46
N ARG A 41 38.59 -10.81 25.18
CA ARG A 41 39.31 -10.47 26.42
C ARG A 41 40.82 -10.62 26.29
N LYS A 42 41.28 -11.51 25.41
CA LYS A 42 42.69 -11.69 25.09
C LYS A 42 42.84 -11.96 23.60
N VAL A 43 43.90 -11.41 23.02
CA VAL A 43 44.24 -11.61 21.61
C VAL A 43 45.65 -12.15 21.52
N ILE A 44 45.87 -13.10 20.61
CA ILE A 44 47.19 -13.56 20.20
C ILE A 44 47.30 -13.31 18.70
N GLU A 45 48.09 -12.32 18.35
CA GLU A 45 48.30 -11.90 16.97
C GLU A 45 49.48 -12.66 16.35
N GLY A 46 49.32 -13.03 15.08
CA GLY A 46 50.40 -13.50 14.24
C GLY A 46 50.95 -12.38 13.36
N PRO A 47 51.95 -12.68 12.51
CA PRO A 47 52.44 -11.76 11.49
C PRO A 47 51.35 -11.38 10.47
N VAL A 48 51.61 -10.36 9.64
CA VAL A 48 50.67 -9.89 8.62
C VAL A 48 50.18 -11.06 7.73
N ASN A 49 48.85 -11.18 7.58
CA ASN A 49 48.13 -12.29 6.89
C ASN A 49 48.12 -13.65 7.62
N ALA A 50 48.58 -13.72 8.87
CA ALA A 50 48.41 -14.90 9.71
C ALA A 50 47.04 -14.90 10.41
N PRO A 51 46.52 -16.07 10.82
CA PRO A 51 45.34 -16.14 11.67
C PRO A 51 45.60 -15.50 13.04
N VAL A 52 44.55 -14.94 13.64
CA VAL A 52 44.55 -14.30 14.97
C VAL A 52 43.67 -15.10 15.90
N LEU A 53 44.12 -15.33 17.14
CA LEU A 53 43.31 -15.98 18.16
C LEU A 53 42.69 -14.93 19.09
N SER A 54 41.40 -15.05 19.37
CA SER A 54 40.69 -14.26 20.38
C SER A 54 40.12 -15.18 21.45
N TRP A 55 40.31 -14.84 22.71
CA TRP A 55 39.70 -15.54 23.83
C TRP A 55 38.47 -14.77 24.35
N SER A 56 37.38 -15.50 24.57
CA SER A 56 36.16 -15.03 25.24
C SER A 56 35.74 -16.01 26.34
N TYR A 57 34.62 -15.77 27.03
CA TYR A 57 34.10 -16.73 28.01
C TYR A 57 33.62 -18.05 27.38
N LEU A 58 33.45 -18.09 26.06
CA LEU A 58 33.12 -19.30 25.31
C LEU A 58 34.37 -20.07 24.84
N GLY A 59 35.57 -19.55 25.12
CA GLY A 59 36.85 -20.18 24.75
C GLY A 59 37.61 -19.43 23.67
N TRP A 60 38.56 -20.11 23.03
CA TRP A 60 39.37 -19.57 21.95
C TRP A 60 38.66 -19.66 20.60
N ALA A 61 38.59 -18.54 19.90
CA ALA A 61 38.16 -18.45 18.51
C ALA A 61 39.32 -18.00 17.63
N MET A 62 39.35 -18.46 16.39
CA MET A 62 40.38 -18.14 15.41
C MET A 62 39.77 -17.32 14.26
N HIS A 63 40.47 -16.25 13.88
CA HIS A 63 40.06 -15.30 12.85
C HIS A 63 41.14 -15.19 11.78
N GLY A 64 40.77 -14.80 10.57
CA GLY A 64 41.74 -14.47 9.52
C GLY A 64 41.81 -15.47 8.37
N LYS A 65 42.67 -15.15 7.40
CA LYS A 65 42.70 -15.82 6.10
C LYS A 65 43.59 -17.06 6.16
N CYS A 66 42.99 -18.24 6.09
CA CYS A 66 43.75 -19.47 5.85
C CYS A 66 44.06 -19.59 4.35
N ALA A 67 45.34 -19.70 3.98
CA ALA A 67 45.73 -19.94 2.59
C ALA A 67 45.11 -21.25 2.08
N LYS A 68 44.67 -21.27 0.80
CA LYS A 68 44.13 -22.47 0.14
C LYS A 68 45.12 -23.63 0.32
N LEU A 69 44.76 -24.61 1.14
CA LEU A 69 45.44 -25.90 1.16
C LEU A 69 45.12 -26.54 -0.20
N ASN A 70 46.14 -26.72 -1.03
CA ASN A 70 46.01 -27.19 -2.41
C ASN A 70 45.77 -28.70 -2.53
N ASP A 71 45.60 -29.41 -1.42
CA ASP A 71 45.05 -30.75 -1.39
C ASP A 71 43.55 -30.65 -1.15
N ARG A 72 42.75 -31.37 -1.95
CA ARG A 72 41.34 -31.65 -1.64
C ARG A 72 41.28 -32.36 -0.28
N ILE A 73 41.19 -31.55 0.74
CA ILE A 73 40.61 -31.92 2.02
C ILE A 73 39.12 -31.70 1.76
N ASP A 74 38.40 -32.78 1.44
CA ASP A 74 37.01 -32.85 1.88
C ASP A 74 37.05 -32.48 3.36
N ASP A 75 36.27 -31.46 3.74
CA ASP A 75 35.87 -31.11 5.11
C ASP A 75 36.05 -29.64 5.54
N ASP A 76 34.88 -29.05 5.80
CA ASP A 76 34.49 -27.84 6.52
C ASP A 76 35.48 -27.28 7.55
N PHE A 77 36.34 -26.36 7.14
CA PHE A 77 36.74 -25.34 8.11
C PHE A 77 35.48 -24.66 8.65
N THR A 78 35.44 -24.26 9.93
CA THR A 78 34.64 -23.08 10.32
C THR A 78 35.34 -21.83 9.74
N LEU A 79 35.41 -21.80 8.43
CA LEU A 79 35.54 -20.62 7.63
C LEU A 79 34.11 -20.11 7.59
N THR A 80 33.85 -18.90 8.10
CA THR A 80 32.66 -18.17 7.67
C THR A 80 32.89 -17.81 6.20
N THR A 81 32.82 -18.80 5.31
CA THR A 81 32.50 -18.57 3.92
C THR A 81 31.06 -18.13 3.96
N PHE A 82 30.85 -16.83 3.79
CA PHE A 82 29.57 -16.39 3.29
C PHE A 82 29.42 -17.07 1.93
N GLU A 83 28.64 -18.15 1.87
CA GLU A 83 27.97 -18.54 0.64
C GLU A 83 27.20 -17.29 0.24
N TYR A 84 27.79 -16.49 -0.66
CA TYR A 84 27.18 -15.26 -1.12
C TYR A 84 25.78 -15.57 -1.61
N ASP A 85 25.54 -16.73 -2.22
CA ASP A 85 24.22 -17.11 -2.70
C ASP A 85 23.22 -17.37 -1.57
N LYS A 86 23.64 -17.98 -0.44
CA LYS A 86 22.73 -18.25 0.68
C LYS A 86 22.46 -17.01 1.51
N LEU A 87 23.47 -16.17 1.75
CA LEU A 87 23.27 -14.87 2.38
C LEU A 87 22.53 -13.91 1.45
N HIS A 88 22.84 -13.89 0.16
CA HIS A 88 22.10 -13.12 -0.84
C HIS A 88 20.66 -13.60 -0.92
N ASN A 89 20.39 -14.91 -0.86
CA ASN A 89 19.04 -15.44 -0.83
C ASN A 89 18.34 -15.11 0.49
N LEU A 90 19.01 -15.18 1.64
CA LEU A 90 18.43 -14.79 2.95
C LEU A 90 18.20 -13.28 3.06
N VAL A 91 19.07 -12.46 2.49
CA VAL A 91 18.92 -10.99 2.41
C VAL A 91 17.85 -10.64 1.38
N LYS A 92 17.81 -11.33 0.24
CA LYS A 92 16.73 -11.23 -0.74
C LYS A 92 15.42 -11.70 -0.14
N GLU A 93 15.40 -12.72 0.71
CA GLU A 93 14.22 -13.18 1.45
C GLU A 93 13.85 -12.20 2.57
N SER A 94 14.81 -11.58 3.27
CA SER A 94 14.53 -10.57 4.28
C SER A 94 13.97 -9.28 3.66
N PHE A 95 14.48 -8.88 2.50
CA PHE A 95 13.88 -7.84 1.66
C PHE A 95 12.59 -8.32 0.96
N GLN A 96 12.30 -9.63 0.92
CA GLN A 96 10.98 -10.13 0.57
C GLN A 96 10.02 -10.07 1.77
N THR A 97 10.50 -10.08 3.02
CA THR A 97 9.65 -9.80 4.19
C THR A 97 9.17 -8.34 4.20
N ASP A 98 9.91 -7.43 3.54
CA ASP A 98 9.45 -6.09 3.19
C ASP A 98 8.38 -6.07 2.08
N LYS A 99 7.96 -7.23 1.52
CA LYS A 99 6.75 -7.36 0.69
C LYS A 99 5.47 -7.34 1.53
N TYR A 100 5.43 -6.54 2.59
CA TYR A 100 4.21 -6.17 3.31
C TYR A 100 3.28 -5.25 2.47
N GLY A 101 3.35 -5.34 1.13
CA GLY A 101 2.56 -4.53 0.21
C GLY A 101 2.56 -4.98 -1.26
N ASP A 102 3.28 -6.05 -1.66
CA ASP A 102 3.35 -6.48 -3.07
C ASP A 102 3.37 -8.02 -3.27
N THR A 103 3.02 -8.80 -2.24
CA THR A 103 2.63 -10.21 -2.42
C THR A 103 1.13 -10.21 -2.70
N PRO A 104 0.62 -10.86 -3.78
CA PRO A 104 -0.80 -11.20 -3.82
C PRO A 104 -1.03 -12.04 -2.57
N LEU A 105 -1.79 -11.50 -1.63
CA LEU A 105 -2.23 -12.23 -0.45
C LEU A 105 -2.63 -13.63 -0.95
N SER A 106 -2.05 -14.68 -0.38
CA SER A 106 -2.70 -15.98 -0.38
C SER A 106 -4.17 -15.72 -0.06
N GLU A 107 -5.09 -16.30 -0.84
CA GLU A 107 -6.54 -16.04 -0.94
C GLU A 107 -7.35 -16.15 0.38
N THR A 108 -6.87 -15.61 1.48
CA THR A 108 -7.72 -15.16 2.57
C THR A 108 -8.24 -13.80 2.12
N ASP A 109 -9.46 -13.78 1.64
CA ASP A 109 -10.20 -12.58 1.26
C ASP A 109 -10.38 -11.66 2.50
N VAL A 110 -9.35 -10.85 2.81
CA VAL A 110 -9.29 -9.90 3.94
C VAL A 110 -10.25 -8.72 3.74
N ARG A 111 -11.05 -8.74 2.67
CA ARG A 111 -12.05 -7.71 2.39
C ARG A 111 -13.12 -7.70 3.48
N SER A 112 -13.47 -6.51 3.91
CA SER A 112 -14.62 -6.28 4.78
C SER A 112 -15.92 -6.76 4.12
N THR A 113 -16.95 -7.02 4.93
CA THR A 113 -18.29 -7.37 4.41
C THR A 113 -18.83 -6.32 3.44
N ASP A 114 -18.54 -5.05 3.73
CA ASP A 114 -18.93 -3.88 2.94
C ASP A 114 -18.22 -3.87 1.58
N GLU A 115 -16.93 -4.19 1.53
CA GLU A 115 -16.18 -4.31 0.28
C GLU A 115 -16.66 -5.50 -0.56
N LYS A 116 -16.92 -6.65 0.06
CA LYS A 116 -17.47 -7.82 -0.66
C LYS A 116 -18.80 -7.47 -1.33
N ARG A 117 -19.72 -6.87 -0.58
CA ARG A 117 -21.01 -6.43 -1.12
C ARG A 117 -20.83 -5.38 -2.24
N ALA A 118 -19.92 -4.43 -2.08
CA ALA A 118 -19.66 -3.44 -3.12
C ALA A 118 -19.15 -4.10 -4.40
N ILE A 119 -18.24 -5.07 -4.29
CA ILE A 119 -17.73 -5.85 -5.43
C ILE A 119 -18.86 -6.65 -6.07
N ASP A 120 -19.69 -7.34 -5.29
CA ASP A 120 -20.82 -8.12 -5.80
C ASP A 120 -21.77 -7.23 -6.64
N ILE A 121 -22.09 -6.03 -6.16
CA ILE A 121 -22.92 -5.07 -6.90
C ILE A 121 -22.22 -4.64 -8.19
N LEU A 122 -20.92 -4.30 -8.13
CA LEU A 122 -20.15 -3.90 -9.32
C LEU A 122 -20.13 -5.02 -10.36
N GLU A 123 -19.83 -6.25 -9.97
CA GLU A 123 -19.76 -7.41 -10.87
C GLU A 123 -21.12 -7.74 -11.50
N GLN A 124 -22.21 -7.61 -10.73
CA GLN A 124 -23.56 -7.94 -11.20
C GLN A 124 -24.19 -6.86 -12.06
N THR A 125 -23.85 -5.59 -11.82
CA THR A 125 -24.57 -4.45 -12.42
C THR A 125 -23.74 -3.65 -13.41
N THR A 126 -22.42 -3.82 -13.43
CA THR A 126 -21.58 -3.10 -14.39
C THR A 126 -21.72 -3.71 -15.77
N MET A 127 -22.20 -2.91 -16.72
CA MET A 127 -22.30 -3.32 -18.12
C MET A 127 -21.83 -2.21 -19.05
N LYS A 128 -21.29 -2.61 -20.21
CA LYS A 128 -20.93 -1.67 -21.27
C LYS A 128 -22.16 -1.37 -22.12
N VAL A 129 -22.57 -0.11 -22.13
CA VAL A 129 -23.70 0.40 -22.92
C VAL A 129 -23.16 1.38 -23.96
N GLY A 130 -23.05 0.93 -25.21
CA GLY A 130 -22.40 1.70 -26.28
C GLY A 130 -20.93 1.99 -25.95
N ASP A 131 -20.58 3.27 -25.86
CA ASP A 131 -19.23 3.76 -25.53
C ASP A 131 -19.05 4.05 -24.02
N HIS A 132 -20.07 3.80 -23.20
CA HIS A 132 -20.05 4.09 -21.77
C HIS A 132 -20.18 2.83 -20.93
N TYR A 133 -19.77 2.92 -19.67
CA TYR A 133 -20.06 1.93 -18.66
C TYR A 133 -21.17 2.45 -17.76
N GLU A 134 -22.18 1.62 -17.55
CA GLU A 134 -23.22 1.85 -16.56
C GLU A 134 -22.99 0.90 -15.39
N THR A 135 -23.14 1.38 -14.17
CA THR A 135 -23.02 0.59 -12.94
C THR A 135 -24.15 0.94 -11.99
N GLY A 136 -24.62 -0.05 -11.24
CA GLY A 136 -25.54 0.15 -10.14
C GLY A 136 -24.89 0.98 -9.03
N LEU A 137 -25.72 1.76 -8.33
CA LEU A 137 -25.30 2.44 -7.11
C LEU A 137 -24.96 1.40 -6.03
N LEU A 138 -23.85 1.61 -5.31
CA LEU A 138 -23.33 0.69 -4.30
C LEU A 138 -24.12 0.77 -2.98
N TRP A 139 -25.39 0.38 -3.00
CA TRP A 139 -26.27 0.49 -1.84
C TRP A 139 -25.76 -0.34 -0.65
N LYS A 140 -25.67 0.30 0.53
CA LYS A 140 -25.34 -0.41 1.78
C LYS A 140 -26.34 -1.51 2.12
N THR A 141 -27.63 -1.27 1.90
CA THR A 141 -28.70 -2.26 2.10
C THR A 141 -29.73 -2.18 0.97
N ASP A 142 -30.38 -3.31 0.67
CA ASP A 142 -31.38 -3.42 -0.40
C ASP A 142 -32.72 -2.79 -0.03
N ASP A 143 -32.94 -2.49 1.24
CA ASP A 143 -34.15 -1.91 1.79
C ASP A 143 -33.94 -0.48 2.32
N PHE A 144 -32.80 0.16 2.00
CA PHE A 144 -32.49 1.50 2.50
C PHE A 144 -33.60 2.51 2.18
N LYS A 145 -34.04 3.25 3.20
CA LYS A 145 -35.10 4.26 3.10
C LYS A 145 -34.58 5.64 3.45
N PHE A 146 -34.86 6.61 2.61
CA PHE A 146 -34.52 8.00 2.86
C PHE A 146 -35.57 8.69 3.72
N PRO A 147 -35.15 9.55 4.66
CA PRO A 147 -36.07 10.50 5.27
C PRO A 147 -36.48 11.58 4.25
N PRO A 148 -37.64 12.25 4.46
CA PRO A 148 -38.09 13.31 3.57
C PRO A 148 -37.03 14.41 3.38
N SER A 149 -36.55 14.61 2.16
CA SER A 149 -35.47 15.56 1.83
C SER A 149 -35.95 16.77 1.00
N PHE A 150 -37.16 16.70 0.44
CA PHE A 150 -37.71 17.70 -0.48
C PHE A 150 -37.64 19.13 0.09
N ASN A 151 -38.11 19.34 1.32
CA ASN A 151 -38.14 20.66 1.93
C ASN A 151 -36.75 21.27 2.13
N ASN A 152 -35.72 20.44 2.35
CA ASN A 152 -34.34 20.92 2.46
C ASN A 152 -33.82 21.36 1.09
N ALA A 153 -33.99 20.51 0.07
CA ALA A 153 -33.60 20.83 -1.31
C ALA A 153 -34.32 22.08 -1.84
N LEU A 154 -35.63 22.19 -1.61
CA LEU A 154 -36.44 23.33 -2.04
C LEU A 154 -36.01 24.65 -1.39
N LYS A 155 -35.67 24.65 -0.09
CA LYS A 155 -35.17 25.86 0.60
C LYS A 155 -33.85 26.33 -0.03
N ARG A 156 -32.94 25.41 -0.36
CA ARG A 156 -31.67 25.73 -1.03
C ARG A 156 -31.91 26.22 -2.46
N LEU A 157 -32.85 25.61 -3.20
CA LEU A 157 -33.26 26.06 -4.52
C LEU A 157 -33.77 27.52 -4.49
N LYS A 158 -34.72 27.83 -3.61
CA LYS A 158 -35.24 29.20 -3.46
C LYS A 158 -34.15 30.22 -3.12
N THR A 159 -33.11 29.79 -2.39
CA THR A 159 -31.98 30.65 -2.05
C THR A 159 -31.10 30.93 -3.27
N ILE A 160 -30.85 29.94 -4.12
CA ILE A 160 -30.07 30.15 -5.36
C ILE A 160 -30.87 30.98 -6.38
N GLU A 161 -32.18 30.77 -6.49
CA GLU A 161 -33.06 31.57 -7.35
C GLU A 161 -33.03 33.04 -6.96
N LYS A 162 -33.16 33.36 -5.66
CA LYS A 162 -33.02 34.75 -5.16
C LYS A 162 -31.66 35.37 -5.46
N LYS A 163 -30.59 34.58 -5.52
CA LYS A 163 -29.27 35.07 -5.94
C LYS A 163 -29.25 35.36 -7.44
N MET A 164 -29.82 34.48 -8.25
CA MET A 164 -29.94 34.66 -9.71
C MET A 164 -30.85 35.84 -10.10
N GLU A 165 -31.87 36.13 -9.31
CA GLU A 165 -32.70 37.32 -9.50
C GLU A 165 -31.88 38.61 -9.41
N LYS A 166 -30.91 38.64 -8.49
CA LYS A 166 -30.02 39.79 -8.26
C LYS A 166 -28.84 39.83 -9.24
N ASP A 167 -28.37 38.67 -9.69
CA ASP A 167 -27.23 38.53 -10.59
C ASP A 167 -27.63 37.82 -11.90
N LYS A 168 -27.87 38.64 -12.93
CA LYS A 168 -28.25 38.17 -14.27
C LYS A 168 -27.17 37.35 -14.95
N THR A 169 -25.90 37.63 -14.67
CA THR A 169 -24.78 36.88 -15.23
C THR A 169 -24.76 35.47 -14.65
N LEU A 170 -24.95 35.35 -13.32
CA LEU A 170 -25.09 34.06 -12.67
C LEU A 170 -26.30 33.29 -13.19
N GLN A 171 -27.45 33.95 -13.35
CA GLN A 171 -28.67 33.33 -13.89
C GLN A 171 -28.44 32.72 -15.27
N GLN A 172 -27.83 33.48 -16.17
CA GLN A 172 -27.53 33.03 -17.53
C GLN A 172 -26.63 31.80 -17.51
N ARG A 173 -25.50 31.87 -16.81
CA ARG A 173 -24.53 30.75 -16.72
C ARG A 173 -25.15 29.50 -16.10
N TYR A 174 -26.01 29.67 -15.10
CA TYR A 174 -26.71 28.55 -14.46
C TYR A 174 -27.66 27.85 -15.43
N SER A 175 -28.44 28.64 -16.17
CA SER A 175 -29.42 28.16 -17.13
C SER A 175 -28.74 27.43 -18.29
N GLU A 176 -27.67 28.01 -18.83
CA GLU A 176 -26.82 27.38 -19.85
C GLU A 176 -26.24 26.05 -19.34
N LYS A 177 -25.81 26.00 -18.07
CA LYS A 177 -25.21 24.79 -17.52
C LYS A 177 -26.21 23.65 -17.29
N ILE A 178 -27.43 23.96 -16.86
CA ILE A 178 -28.51 22.97 -16.76
C ILE A 178 -28.90 22.48 -18.16
N LYS A 179 -28.97 23.38 -19.15
CA LYS A 179 -29.26 23.00 -20.55
C LYS A 179 -28.20 22.06 -21.11
N ASP A 180 -26.91 22.35 -20.87
CA ASP A 180 -25.78 21.48 -21.25
C ASP A 180 -25.93 20.06 -20.65
N TYR A 181 -26.38 19.93 -19.40
CA TYR A 181 -26.62 18.62 -18.80
C TYR A 181 -27.80 17.87 -19.43
N ILE A 182 -28.85 18.57 -19.84
CA ILE A 182 -29.99 17.97 -20.53
C ILE A 182 -29.58 17.50 -21.93
N GLU A 183 -28.87 18.35 -22.68
CA GLU A 183 -28.39 18.03 -24.04
C GLU A 183 -27.43 16.84 -24.05
N LYS A 184 -26.61 16.69 -23.00
CA LYS A 184 -25.70 15.55 -22.80
C LYS A 184 -26.38 14.30 -22.24
N GLY A 185 -27.66 14.39 -21.86
CA GLY A 185 -28.40 13.28 -21.25
C GLY A 185 -27.98 12.96 -19.81
N TYR A 186 -27.25 13.85 -19.13
CA TYR A 186 -26.87 13.65 -17.72
C TYR A 186 -28.03 13.87 -16.76
N VAL A 187 -28.99 14.70 -17.15
CA VAL A 187 -30.23 14.95 -16.40
C VAL A 187 -31.40 14.97 -17.37
N GLN A 188 -32.55 14.47 -16.92
CA GLN A 188 -33.80 14.52 -17.67
C GLN A 188 -34.83 15.32 -16.88
N LYS A 189 -35.64 16.11 -17.58
CA LYS A 189 -36.82 16.72 -16.98
C LYS A 189 -37.90 15.65 -16.83
N LEU A 190 -38.28 15.36 -15.59
CA LEU A 190 -39.38 14.47 -15.28
C LEU A 190 -40.72 15.07 -15.73
N THR A 191 -41.65 14.22 -16.15
CA THR A 191 -43.05 14.63 -16.33
C THR A 191 -43.71 14.92 -14.98
N ASN A 192 -44.88 15.54 -14.98
CA ASN A 192 -45.61 15.81 -13.74
C ASN A 192 -46.03 14.51 -13.05
N GLU A 193 -46.36 13.48 -13.84
CA GLU A 193 -46.72 12.16 -13.37
C GLU A 193 -45.52 11.49 -12.71
N GLU A 194 -44.36 11.46 -13.38
CA GLU A 194 -43.11 10.90 -12.83
C GLU A 194 -42.67 11.64 -11.55
N ALA A 195 -42.73 12.97 -11.55
CA ALA A 195 -42.37 13.79 -10.39
C ALA A 195 -43.32 13.60 -9.18
N SER A 196 -44.55 13.15 -9.42
CA SER A 196 -45.52 12.84 -8.37
C SER A 196 -45.28 11.48 -7.71
N VAL A 197 -44.55 10.58 -8.37
CA VAL A 197 -44.19 9.27 -7.81
C VAL A 197 -43.03 9.43 -6.82
N VAL A 198 -43.39 9.50 -5.54
CA VAL A 198 -42.42 9.52 -4.43
C VAL A 198 -42.38 8.16 -3.77
N THR A 199 -41.18 7.59 -3.65
CA THR A 199 -40.94 6.29 -3.01
C THR A 199 -40.08 6.49 -1.76
N ASP A 200 -39.97 5.45 -0.94
CA ASP A 200 -39.03 5.42 0.20
C ASP A 200 -37.55 5.58 -0.24
N ARG A 201 -37.24 5.44 -1.53
CA ARG A 201 -35.90 5.65 -2.10
C ARG A 201 -35.71 7.03 -2.76
N THR A 202 -36.74 7.88 -2.76
CA THR A 202 -36.63 9.21 -3.37
C THR A 202 -35.83 10.15 -2.48
N PHE A 203 -34.70 10.65 -2.98
CA PHE A 203 -33.90 11.68 -2.32
C PHE A 203 -33.67 12.88 -3.24
N TYR A 204 -33.93 14.09 -2.73
CA TYR A 204 -33.74 15.32 -3.47
C TYR A 204 -32.37 15.92 -3.15
N LEU A 205 -31.47 15.92 -4.13
CA LEU A 205 -30.14 16.51 -3.99
C LEU A 205 -30.21 18.04 -4.11
N PRO A 206 -29.86 18.80 -3.06
CA PRO A 206 -29.67 20.23 -3.23
C PRO A 206 -28.46 20.49 -4.11
N HIS A 207 -28.50 21.60 -4.86
CA HIS A 207 -27.41 21.97 -5.75
C HIS A 207 -27.02 23.44 -5.58
N PHE A 208 -25.75 23.76 -5.87
CA PHE A 208 -25.23 25.12 -5.87
C PHE A 208 -24.16 25.32 -6.92
N GLY A 209 -23.94 26.59 -7.28
CA GLY A 209 -22.92 26.99 -8.25
C GLY A 209 -21.63 27.42 -7.58
N VAL A 210 -20.49 26.91 -8.06
CA VAL A 210 -19.15 27.34 -7.64
C VAL A 210 -18.42 27.93 -8.84
N VAL A 211 -17.74 29.05 -8.62
CA VAL A 211 -16.90 29.71 -9.61
C VAL A 211 -15.44 29.54 -9.20
N ASN A 212 -14.59 29.13 -10.14
CA ASN A 212 -13.16 29.04 -9.90
C ASN A 212 -12.55 30.46 -10.01
N PRO A 213 -11.81 30.96 -9.01
CA PRO A 213 -11.13 32.26 -9.11
C PRO A 213 -10.20 32.38 -10.32
N ASN A 214 -9.58 31.26 -10.75
CA ASN A 214 -8.67 31.22 -11.89
C ASN A 214 -9.39 31.09 -13.24
N LYS A 215 -10.69 30.77 -13.24
CA LYS A 215 -11.56 30.64 -14.41
C LYS A 215 -12.94 31.21 -14.09
N PRO A 216 -13.04 32.53 -13.83
CA PRO A 216 -14.25 33.15 -13.30
C PRO A 216 -15.44 33.07 -14.26
N GLU A 217 -15.20 32.79 -15.53
CA GLU A 217 -16.21 32.54 -16.56
C GLU A 217 -16.90 31.17 -16.41
N LYS A 218 -16.24 30.18 -15.82
CA LYS A 218 -16.71 28.79 -15.78
C LYS A 218 -17.45 28.48 -14.48
N LEU A 219 -18.77 28.38 -14.57
CA LEU A 219 -19.62 27.89 -13.48
C LEU A 219 -19.59 26.35 -13.40
N ARG A 220 -19.37 25.81 -12.21
CA ARG A 220 -19.54 24.39 -11.90
C ARG A 220 -20.76 24.20 -11.00
N LEU A 221 -21.67 23.32 -11.42
CA LEU A 221 -22.79 22.90 -10.59
C LEU A 221 -22.36 21.73 -9.70
N VAL A 222 -22.58 21.87 -8.41
CA VAL A 222 -22.32 20.84 -7.40
C VAL A 222 -23.67 20.34 -6.89
N PHE A 223 -23.90 19.04 -6.97
CA PHE A 223 -25.00 18.36 -6.31
C PHE A 223 -24.50 17.83 -4.97
N ASP A 224 -25.03 18.38 -3.88
CA ASP A 224 -24.55 18.13 -2.53
C ASP A 224 -25.16 16.86 -1.95
N ALA A 225 -24.53 15.73 -2.27
CA ALA A 225 -24.88 14.41 -1.74
C ALA A 225 -24.53 14.22 -0.25
N ALA A 226 -23.74 15.13 0.33
CA ALA A 226 -23.43 15.15 1.76
C ALA A 226 -24.47 15.93 2.59
N ALA A 227 -25.40 16.65 1.94
CA ALA A 227 -26.49 17.33 2.62
C ALA A 227 -27.36 16.32 3.38
N LYS A 228 -27.48 16.52 4.70
CA LYS A 228 -28.27 15.66 5.57
C LYS A 228 -29.73 16.13 5.63
N SER A 229 -30.65 15.18 5.55
CA SER A 229 -32.03 15.35 5.99
C SER A 229 -32.28 14.41 7.17
N ASN A 230 -32.77 14.94 8.29
CA ASN A 230 -32.96 14.18 9.54
C ASN A 230 -31.75 13.31 9.93
N GLY A 231 -30.53 13.85 9.77
CA GLY A 231 -29.29 13.16 10.12
C GLY A 231 -28.69 12.24 9.05
N ILE A 232 -29.41 11.96 7.95
CA ILE A 232 -29.00 11.03 6.89
C ILE A 232 -28.73 11.79 5.58
N SER A 233 -27.59 11.55 4.94
CA SER A 233 -27.23 12.05 3.61
C SER A 233 -27.37 10.97 2.53
N PHE A 234 -27.27 11.35 1.26
CA PHE A 234 -27.24 10.38 0.16
C PHE A 234 -26.00 9.49 0.22
N ASN A 235 -24.84 10.07 0.56
CA ASN A 235 -23.60 9.33 0.73
C ASN A 235 -23.68 8.28 1.85
N ASP A 236 -24.48 8.53 2.91
CA ASP A 236 -24.64 7.57 4.00
C ASP A 236 -25.32 6.27 3.53
N ALA A 237 -26.06 6.30 2.42
CA ALA A 237 -26.75 5.17 1.83
C ALA A 237 -25.85 4.28 0.94
N LEU A 238 -24.66 4.77 0.58
CA LEU A 238 -23.75 4.12 -0.36
C LEU A 238 -22.47 3.64 0.31
N LEU A 239 -21.96 2.51 -0.16
CA LEU A 239 -20.65 1.96 0.18
C LEU A 239 -19.57 2.78 -0.53
N SER A 240 -18.41 2.92 0.10
CA SER A 240 -17.25 3.60 -0.51
C SER A 240 -16.68 2.85 -1.71
N GLY A 241 -16.98 1.55 -1.82
CA GLY A 241 -16.36 0.65 -2.78
C GLY A 241 -14.95 0.21 -2.34
N PRO A 242 -14.40 -0.83 -2.98
CA PRO A 242 -13.03 -1.26 -2.76
C PRO A 242 -12.01 -0.22 -3.25
N ASP A 243 -10.89 -0.09 -2.55
CA ASP A 243 -9.78 0.76 -2.98
C ASP A 243 -8.96 0.05 -4.07
N TYR A 244 -9.14 0.46 -5.33
CA TYR A 244 -8.35 0.01 -6.47
C TYR A 244 -7.19 0.96 -6.81
N LEU A 245 -6.91 1.96 -5.98
CA LEU A 245 -5.79 2.86 -6.22
C LEU A 245 -4.48 2.10 -6.07
N ASN A 246 -3.60 2.28 -7.04
CA ASN A 246 -2.24 1.76 -6.91
C ASN A 246 -1.51 2.52 -5.80
N SER A 247 -0.77 1.79 -4.96
CA SER A 247 0.16 2.34 -3.98
C SER A 247 1.06 3.40 -4.62
N LEU A 248 1.06 4.62 -4.07
CA LEU A 248 1.86 5.73 -4.59
C LEU A 248 3.37 5.37 -4.63
N PRO A 249 3.98 4.75 -3.60
CA PRO A 249 5.33 4.20 -3.70
C PRO A 249 5.52 3.27 -4.92
N SER A 250 4.60 2.34 -5.15
CA SER A 250 4.68 1.40 -6.27
C SER A 250 4.57 2.12 -7.61
N VAL A 251 3.71 3.15 -7.72
CA VAL A 251 3.62 4.01 -8.91
C VAL A 251 4.94 4.75 -9.15
N LEU A 252 5.53 5.37 -8.12
CA LEU A 252 6.79 6.11 -8.22
C LEU A 252 7.99 5.22 -8.56
N LEU A 253 8.05 4.00 -8.03
CA LEU A 253 9.08 3.02 -8.36
C LEU A 253 8.96 2.59 -9.82
N LYS A 254 7.75 2.23 -10.28
CA LYS A 254 7.49 1.89 -11.69
C LYS A 254 7.85 3.04 -12.63
N PHE A 255 7.57 4.28 -12.23
CA PHE A 255 7.92 5.48 -13.01
C PHE A 255 9.43 5.63 -13.24
N ARG A 256 10.27 5.08 -12.34
CA ARG A 256 11.74 5.13 -12.43
C ARG A 256 12.36 3.95 -13.19
N LEU A 257 11.61 2.90 -13.51
CA LEU A 257 12.12 1.74 -14.23
C LEU A 257 12.36 2.03 -15.72
N GLY A 258 11.57 2.93 -16.30
CA GLY A 258 11.68 3.32 -17.70
C GLY A 258 12.64 4.48 -17.92
N LYS A 259 13.25 4.54 -19.12
CA LYS A 259 14.05 5.70 -19.56
C LYS A 259 13.21 6.96 -19.79
N TYR A 260 11.95 6.77 -20.16
CA TYR A 260 10.99 7.82 -20.44
C TYR A 260 9.71 7.55 -19.67
N ALA A 261 9.11 8.62 -19.15
CA ALA A 261 7.85 8.53 -18.43
C ALA A 261 6.85 9.54 -19.02
N ILE A 262 5.62 9.09 -19.22
CA ILE A 262 4.55 9.87 -19.82
C ILE A 262 3.53 10.20 -18.74
N VAL A 263 3.15 11.47 -18.68
CA VAL A 263 2.11 11.97 -17.78
C VAL A 263 1.02 12.60 -18.65
N GLY A 264 -0.24 12.27 -18.36
CA GLY A 264 -1.39 12.82 -19.05
C GLY A 264 -2.53 13.07 -18.07
N ASP A 265 -3.38 14.04 -18.39
CA ASP A 265 -4.67 14.27 -17.75
C ASP A 265 -5.71 13.57 -18.65
N ILE A 266 -6.52 12.68 -18.07
CA ILE A 266 -7.50 11.83 -18.78
C ILE A 266 -8.91 12.26 -18.39
#